data_AF-A0A6A6UXV8-F1
#
_entry.id   AF-A0A6A6UXV8-F1
#
_cell.length_a   1.000
_cell.length_b   1.000
_cell.length_c   1.000
_cell.angle_alpha   90.00
_cell.angle_beta   90.00
_cell.angle_gamma   90.00
#
_symmetry.space_group_name_H-M   'P 1'
#
loop_
_entity.id
_entity.type
_entity.pdbx_description
1 polymer ?
#
loop_
_entity_poly.entity_id
_entity_poly.type
_entity_poly.pdbx_seq_one_letter_code
_entity_poly.pdbx_strand_id
1 'polypeptide(L)' 'GSPVLAIPIGIYPSDTNVEKDPKNGLVTVAPGMPFSMYIYGRRYDYDRVLELAKAVEELTQVRQSLRPYKVPTVDL' A
#
# COMPACT_ATOMS: atom_id res chain seq x y z
N GLY A 1 -21.39 -7.47 1.95
CA GLY A 1 -20.54 -7.06 3.08
C GLY A 1 -20.22 -5.59 2.96
N SER A 2 -19.52 -5.00 3.93
CA SER A 2 -18.92 -3.66 3.78
C SER A 2 -17.58 -3.81 3.04
N PRO A 3 -17.34 -3.05 1.96
CA PRO A 3 -16.09 -3.12 1.21
C PRO A 3 -14.94 -2.50 2.01
N VAL A 4 -13.76 -3.12 1.88
CA VAL A 4 -12.49 -2.64 2.42
C VAL A 4 -11.42 -2.81 1.35
N LEU A 5 -10.63 -1.78 1.12
CA LEU A 5 -9.58 -1.77 0.09
C LEU A 5 -8.33 -1.10 0.65
N ALA A 6 -7.16 -1.72 0.44
CA ALA A 6 -5.86 -1.16 0.81
C ALA A 6 -5.17 -0.56 -0.43
N ILE A 7 -4.64 0.65 -0.31
CA ILE A 7 -3.86 1.32 -1.35
C ILE A 7 -2.51 1.81 -0.82
N PRO A 8 -1.42 1.67 -1.59
CA PRO A 8 -0.13 2.25 -1.20
C PRO A 8 -0.20 3.77 -1.29
N ILE A 9 0.24 4.45 -0.23
CA ILE A 9 0.25 5.93 -0.16
C ILE A 9 1.65 6.51 0.06
N GLY A 10 2.64 5.66 0.29
CA GLY A 10 4.03 6.09 0.41
C GLY A 10 4.99 4.93 0.58
N ILE A 11 6.27 5.30 0.60
CA ILE A 11 7.40 4.41 0.79
C ILE A 11 8.29 5.02 1.87
N TYR A 12 8.77 4.21 2.80
CA TYR A 12 9.74 4.67 3.78
C TYR A 12 11.04 5.16 3.11
N PRO A 13 11.52 6.36 3.46
CA PRO A 13 12.78 6.91 2.95
C PRO A 13 14.00 6.02 3.18
N SER A 14 15.07 6.24 2.42
CA SER A 14 16.30 5.42 2.49
C SER A 14 17.03 5.49 3.83
N ASP A 15 16.84 6.58 4.59
CA ASP A 15 17.41 6.84 5.91
C ASP A 15 16.54 6.33 7.07
N THR A 16 15.46 5.62 6.77
CA THR A 16 14.56 5.05 7.79
C THR A 16 15.29 4.00 8.65
N ASN A 17 15.18 4.12 9.98
CA ASN A 17 15.72 3.09 10.88
C ASN A 17 14.87 1.81 10.82
N VAL A 18 15.52 0.65 10.88
CA VAL A 18 14.82 -0.63 10.89
C VAL A 18 14.21 -0.86 12.27
N GLU A 19 12.89 -0.96 12.33
CA GLU A 19 12.15 -1.31 13.53
C GLU A 19 11.66 -2.75 13.47
N LYS A 20 11.70 -3.42 14.63
CA LYS A 20 11.22 -4.79 14.78
C LYS A 20 10.17 -4.84 15.88
N ASP A 21 9.14 -5.64 15.68
CA ASP A 21 8.16 -5.94 16.72
C ASP A 21 8.86 -6.71 17.85
N PRO A 22 8.86 -6.19 19.09
CA PRO A 22 9.55 -6.83 20.21
C PRO A 22 8.97 -8.20 20.58
N LYS A 23 7.73 -8.52 20.18
CA LYS A 23 7.06 -9.79 20.52
C LYS A 23 7.51 -10.96 19.66
N ASN A 24 7.84 -10.73 18.40
CA ASN A 24 8.12 -11.78 17.42
C ASN A 24 9.41 -11.55 16.60
N GLY A 25 10.04 -10.39 16.73
CA GLY A 25 11.28 -10.04 16.03
C GLY A 25 11.11 -9.73 14.54
N LEU A 26 9.88 -9.65 14.03
CA LEU A 26 9.59 -9.33 12.63
C LEU A 26 9.79 -7.83 12.36
N VAL A 27 10.27 -7.51 11.15
CA VAL A 27 10.46 -6.12 10.72
C VAL A 27 9.09 -5.47 10.50
N THR A 28 8.86 -4.35 11.18
CA THR A 28 7.63 -3.54 11.06
C THR A 28 7.83 -2.29 10.21
N VAL A 29 9.06 -1.75 10.19
CA VAL A 29 9.44 -0.58 9.41
C VAL A 29 10.86 -0.77 8.87
N ALA A 30 11.09 -0.44 7.60
CA ALA A 30 12.42 -0.44 6.99
C ALA A 30 12.47 0.46 5.74
N PRO A 31 13.67 0.91 5.32
CA PRO A 31 13.87 1.64 4.07
C PRO A 31 13.26 0.94 2.85
N GLY A 32 12.58 1.70 1.99
CA GLY A 32 11.99 1.17 0.76
C GLY A 32 10.73 0.32 0.96
N MET A 33 10.26 0.14 2.20
CA MET A 33 9.02 -0.59 2.47
C MET A 33 7.79 0.29 2.14
N PRO A 34 6.83 -0.19 1.34
CA PRO A 34 5.58 0.52 1.12
C PRO A 34 4.69 0.49 2.37
N PHE A 35 3.97 1.58 2.61
CA PHE A 35 2.88 1.60 3.58
C PHE A 35 1.58 2.03 2.90
N SER A 36 0.47 1.51 3.42
CA SER A 36 -0.84 1.59 2.79
C SER A 36 -1.89 2.23 3.69
N MET A 37 -2.88 2.85 3.07
CA MET A 37 -4.10 3.32 3.72
C MET A 37 -5.25 2.37 3.41
N TYR A 38 -6.09 2.10 4.40
CA TYR A 38 -7.32 1.32 4.21
C TYR A 38 -8.52 2.26 4.02
N ILE A 39 -9.27 2.03 2.94
CA ILE A 39 -10.54 2.69 2.66
C ILE A 39 -11.66 1.74 3.06
N TYR A 40 -12.56 2.22 3.91
CA TYR A 40 -13.73 1.49 4.38
C TYR A 40 -14.99 2.12 3.82
N GLY A 41 -15.80 1.34 3.11
CA GLY A 41 -17.08 1.79 2.56
C GLY A 41 -18.29 1.28 3.35
N ARG A 42 -19.45 1.87 3.07
CA ARG A 42 -20.74 1.38 3.58
C ARG A 42 -21.09 0.06 2.93
N ARG A 43 -22.01 -0.69 3.56
CA ARG A 43 -22.47 -1.99 3.04
C ARG A 43 -22.91 -1.86 1.57
N TYR A 44 -22.33 -2.69 0.71
CA TYR A 44 -22.57 -2.76 -0.75
C TYR A 44 -22.08 -1.57 -1.60
N ASP A 45 -21.32 -0.64 -1.03
CA ASP A 45 -20.85 0.58 -1.71
C ASP A 45 -19.47 0.39 -2.37
N TYR A 46 -19.34 -0.62 -3.22
CA TYR A 46 -18.05 -1.00 -3.84
C TYR A 46 -17.56 0.04 -4.84
N ASP A 47 -18.47 0.61 -5.62
CA ASP A 47 -18.14 1.55 -6.70
C ASP A 47 -17.47 2.82 -6.15
N ARG A 48 -18.00 3.37 -5.05
CA ARG A 48 -17.42 4.56 -4.41
C ARG A 48 -16.07 4.29 -3.78
N VAL A 49 -15.88 3.11 -3.18
CA VAL A 49 -14.57 2.73 -2.64
C VAL A 49 -13.54 2.61 -3.75
N LEU A 50 -13.91 2.04 -4.90
CA LEU A 50 -13.03 1.92 -6.06
C LEU A 50 -12.71 3.27 -6.68
N GLU A 51 -13.71 4.16 -6.82
CA GLU A 51 -13.53 5.51 -7.34
C GLU A 51 -12.58 6.34 -6.46
N LEU A 52 -12.77 6.30 -5.14
CA LEU A 52 -11.88 6.97 -4.19
C LEU A 52 -10.47 6.39 -4.25
N ALA A 53 -10.34 5.06 -4.29
CA ALA A 53 -9.05 4.40 -4.38
C ALA A 53 -8.28 4.83 -5.64
N LYS A 54 -8.98 4.87 -6.77
CA LYS A 54 -8.42 5.34 -8.05
C LYS A 54 -7.95 6.79 -7.96
N ALA A 55 -8.77 7.70 -7.42
CA ALA A 55 -8.39 9.09 -7.27
C ALA A 55 -7.14 9.27 -6.40
N VAL A 56 -7.02 8.54 -5.30
CA VAL A 56 -5.83 8.58 -4.44
C VAL A 56 -4.60 7.99 -5.14
N GLU A 57 -4.75 6.89 -5.89
CA GLU A 57 -3.65 6.30 -6.66
C GLU A 57 -3.14 7.24 -7.75
N GLU A 58 -4.03 7.94 -8.46
CA GLU A 58 -3.68 8.94 -9.48
C GLU A 58 -2.98 10.16 -8.88
N LEU A 59 -3.38 10.61 -7.68
CA LEU A 59 -2.76 11.73 -6.97
C LEU A 59 -1.38 11.40 -6.41
N THR A 60 -1.19 10.18 -5.91
CA THR A 60 0.03 9.82 -5.18
C THR A 60 1.08 9.15 -6.05
N GLN A 61 0.66 8.43 -7.11
CA GLN A 61 1.52 7.73 -8.06
C GLN A 61 2.59 6.82 -7.42
N VAL A 62 2.36 6.37 -6.18
CA VAL A 62 3.36 5.66 -5.36
C VAL A 62 3.85 4.38 -6.03
N ARG A 63 2.99 3.71 -6.81
CA ARG A 63 3.39 2.50 -7.54
C ARG A 63 4.53 2.74 -8.53
N GLN A 64 4.65 3.95 -9.08
CA GLN A 64 5.70 4.29 -10.04
C GLN A 64 7.08 4.42 -9.39
N SER A 65 7.13 4.72 -8.09
CA SER A 65 8.38 4.84 -7.34
C SER A 65 8.79 3.54 -6.63
N LEU A 66 7.92 2.52 -6.64
CA LEU A 66 8.25 1.21 -6.08
C LEU A 66 9.33 0.52 -6.93
N ARG A 67 10.22 -0.19 -6.25
CA ARG A 67 11.22 -1.08 -6.86
C ARG A 67 10.81 -2.53 -6.58
N PRO A 68 10.12 -3.21 -7.52
CA PRO A 68 9.70 -4.59 -7.32
C PRO A 68 10.92 -5.50 -7.14
N TYR A 69 10.90 -6.34 -6.11
CA TYR A 69 11.93 -7.37 -5.94
C TYR A 69 11.86 -8.46 -7.03
N LYS A 70 10.65 -8.74 -7.52
CA LYS A 70 10.39 -9.63 -8.65
C LYS A 70 9.46 -8.91 -9.62
N VAL A 71 9.88 -8.86 -10.88
CA VAL A 71 9.04 -8.38 -11.97
C VAL A 71 8.28 -9.56 -12.59
N PRO A 72 7.01 -9.40 -12.96
CA PRO A 72 6.29 -10.41 -13.73
C PRO A 72 7.02 -10.69 -15.06
N THR A 73 7.19 -11.97 -15.41
CA THR A 73 7.82 -12.42 -16.66
C THR A 73 6.82 -12.83 -17.74
N VAL A 74 5.53 -12.86 -17.40
CA VAL A 74 4.43 -13.12 -18.32
C VAL A 74 3.64 -11.85 -18.48
N ASP A 75 3.46 -11.43 -19.72
CA ASP A 75 2.50 -10.38 -20.08
C ASP A 75 1.08 -10.98 -20.02
N LEU A 76 0.14 -10.20 -19.48
CA LEU A 76 -1.30 -10.50 -19.48
C LEU A 76 -1.96 -9.96 -20.75
#